data_AF-A0A448MU20-F1
#
_entry.id   AF-A0A448MU20-F1
#
_cell.length_a   1.000
_cell.length_b   1.000
_cell.length_c   1.000
_cell.angle_alpha   90.00
_cell.angle_beta   90.00
_cell.angle_gamma   90.00
#
_symmetry.space_group_name_H-M   'P 1'
#
loop_
_entity.id
_entity.type
_entity.pdbx_description
1 polymer ?
#
loop_
_entity_poly.entity_id
_entity_poly.type
_entity_poly.pdbx_seq_one_letter_code
_entity_poly.pdbx_strand_id
1 'polypeptide(L)'
;MNIPFKSAVKNFIVFSTALFSTFTLAQNKLAIVIDDIGYHPKEDAAIFAMPREISVAIIPSSPYAQARNQEAKKQGRDILIHMPMQPISQTKIEEGGLHLGMSAEQVINRVQKAKISSAMQSV
;
A
#
# COMPACT_ATOMS: atom_id res chain seq x y z
N MET A 1 66.09 5.72 -14.15
CA MET A 1 65.14 4.60 -14.32
C MET A 1 63.81 5.04 -13.72
N ASN A 2 62.94 5.66 -14.52
CA ASN A 2 61.72 6.30 -14.04
C ASN A 2 60.56 5.30 -14.12
N ILE A 3 60.14 4.79 -12.97
CA ILE A 3 58.98 3.89 -12.85
C ILE A 3 57.70 4.74 -13.06
N PRO A 4 56.70 4.28 -13.82
CA PRO A 4 55.51 5.07 -14.15
C PRO A 4 54.50 5.07 -12.99
N PHE A 5 54.87 5.71 -11.87
CA PHE A 5 54.05 5.76 -10.65
C PHE A 5 52.67 6.41 -10.87
N LYS A 6 52.56 7.35 -11.83
CA LYS A 6 51.29 7.99 -12.21
C LYS A 6 50.28 7.04 -12.86
N SER A 7 50.73 5.99 -13.55
CA SER A 7 49.85 5.04 -14.24
C SER A 7 49.24 4.03 -13.26
N ALA A 8 50.05 3.56 -12.31
CA ALA A 8 49.61 2.63 -11.26
C ALA A 8 48.51 3.23 -10.36
N VAL A 9 48.64 4.51 -9.99
CA VAL A 9 47.63 5.22 -9.18
C VAL A 9 46.33 5.42 -9.97
N LYS A 10 46.41 5.79 -11.25
CA LYS A 10 45.22 5.96 -12.11
C LYS A 10 44.47 4.64 -12.29
N ASN A 11 45.20 3.55 -12.56
CA ASN A 11 44.59 2.22 -12.69
C ASN A 11 44.01 1.72 -11.37
N PHE A 12 44.66 2.01 -10.24
CA PHE A 12 44.16 1.66 -8.91
C PHE A 12 42.86 2.40 -8.57
N ILE A 13 42.75 3.70 -8.90
CA ILE A 13 41.53 4.49 -8.70
C ILE A 13 40.38 3.95 -9.55
N VAL A 14 40.61 3.67 -10.84
CA VAL A 14 39.60 3.11 -11.75
C VAL A 14 39.14 1.72 -11.29
N PHE A 15 40.05 0.90 -10.77
CA PHE A 15 39.72 -0.42 -10.26
C PHE A 15 38.92 -0.34 -8.94
N SER A 16 39.26 0.61 -8.05
CA SER A 16 38.51 0.86 -6.81
C SER A 16 37.07 1.32 -7.09
N THR A 17 36.84 2.30 -7.97
CA THR A 17 35.47 2.75 -8.29
C THR A 17 34.62 1.66 -8.94
N ALA A 18 35.22 0.81 -9.78
CA ALA A 18 34.53 -0.35 -10.33
C ALA A 18 34.14 -1.37 -9.24
N LEU A 19 34.98 -1.58 -8.22
CA LEU A 19 34.71 -2.49 -7.11
C LEU A 19 33.59 -2.01 -6.17
N PHE A 20 33.42 -0.69 -6.01
CA PHE A 20 32.32 -0.11 -5.21
C PHE A 20 30.98 -0.07 -5.96
N SER A 21 30.99 -0.21 -7.28
CA SER A 21 29.77 -0.09 -8.13
C SER A 21 28.96 -1.39 -8.22
N THR A 22 29.46 -2.51 -7.68
CA THR A 22 28.84 -3.84 -7.79
C THR A 22 28.15 -4.33 -6.52
N PHE A 23 27.91 -3.46 -5.53
CA PHE A 23 26.98 -3.78 -4.45
C PHE A 23 25.55 -3.78 -5.01
N THR A 24 25.14 -4.91 -5.59
CA THR A 24 23.74 -5.21 -5.79
C THR A 24 23.11 -5.36 -4.41
N LEU A 25 22.48 -4.28 -3.92
CA LEU A 25 21.56 -4.38 -2.79
C LEU A 25 20.40 -5.26 -3.22
N ALA A 26 20.51 -6.57 -2.97
CA ALA A 26 19.38 -7.48 -3.01
C ALA A 26 18.42 -7.03 -1.91
N GLN A 27 17.53 -6.10 -2.24
CA GLN A 27 16.64 -5.47 -1.29
C GLN A 27 15.39 -6.35 -1.18
N ASN A 28 15.27 -7.06 -0.06
CA ASN A 28 14.05 -7.76 0.30
C ASN A 28 12.90 -6.76 0.35
N LYS A 29 11.79 -7.07 -0.30
CA LYS A 29 10.58 -6.24 -0.31
C LYS A 29 9.62 -6.75 0.75
N LEU A 30 9.12 -5.83 1.59
CA LEU A 30 8.07 -6.09 2.57
C LEU A 30 6.92 -5.12 2.28
N ALA A 31 5.70 -5.65 2.18
CA ALA A 31 4.49 -4.86 2.13
C ALA A 31 3.70 -5.09 3.42
N ILE A 32 3.21 -4.01 4.02
CA ILE A 32 2.35 -4.05 5.20
C ILE A 32 1.05 -3.35 4.84
N VAL A 33 -0.06 -4.06 5.00
CA VAL A 33 -1.41 -3.54 4.83
C VAL A 33 -2.13 -3.66 6.17
N ILE A 34 -2.77 -2.58 6.62
CA ILE A 34 -3.65 -2.60 7.78
C ILE A 34 -5.09 -2.48 7.30
N ASP A 35 -5.88 -3.50 7.63
CA ASP A 35 -7.30 -3.61 7.31
C ASP A 35 -8.20 -2.80 8.25
N ASP A 36 -9.50 -2.78 7.95
CA ASP A 36 -10.58 -2.24 8.78
C ASP A 36 -10.53 -0.74 9.10
N ILE A 37 -9.90 0.05 8.23
CA ILE A 37 -9.89 1.51 8.39
C ILE A 37 -11.27 2.11 8.13
N GLY A 38 -11.66 3.06 9.00
CA GLY A 38 -12.80 3.94 8.80
C GLY A 38 -13.92 3.84 9.84
N TYR A 39 -13.76 3.01 10.88
CA TYR A 39 -14.68 2.94 12.02
C TYR A 39 -14.13 3.57 13.31
N HIS A 40 -12.81 3.66 13.46
CA HIS A 40 -12.16 3.91 14.73
C HIS A 40 -11.26 5.15 14.65
N PRO A 41 -11.78 6.38 14.82
CA PRO A 41 -11.03 7.61 14.53
C PRO A 41 -9.70 7.75 15.25
N LYS A 42 -9.61 7.25 16.49
CA LYS A 42 -8.41 7.33 17.33
C LYS A 42 -7.34 6.33 16.84
N GLU A 43 -7.74 5.09 16.60
CA GLU A 43 -6.89 4.01 16.11
C GLU A 43 -6.45 4.30 14.67
N ASP A 44 -7.37 4.72 13.80
CA ASP A 44 -7.08 5.20 12.45
C ASP A 44 -6.05 6.34 12.49
N ALA A 45 -6.17 7.29 13.42
CA ALA A 45 -5.19 8.38 13.54
C ALA A 45 -3.80 7.86 13.94
N ALA A 46 -3.72 6.86 14.82
CA ALA A 46 -2.45 6.24 15.19
C ALA A 46 -1.81 5.52 14.00
N ILE A 47 -2.60 4.81 13.18
CA ILE A 47 -2.13 4.16 11.95
C ILE A 47 -1.59 5.20 10.95
N PHE A 48 -2.30 6.32 10.80
CA PHE A 48 -1.89 7.39 9.88
C PHE A 48 -0.67 8.17 10.36
N ALA A 49 -0.28 8.05 11.63
CA ALA A 49 0.97 8.58 12.18
C ALA A 49 2.17 7.64 11.95
N MET A 50 1.96 6.39 11.53
CA MET A 50 3.04 5.46 11.18
C MET A 50 3.74 5.86 9.86
N PRO A 51 4.88 5.25 9.46
CA PRO A 51 5.52 5.53 8.17
C PRO A 51 4.56 5.36 6.98
N ARG A 52 4.67 6.21 5.95
CA ARG A 52 3.75 6.26 4.80
C ARG A 52 3.77 4.99 3.93
N GLU A 53 4.81 4.18 4.08
CA GLU A 53 5.00 2.89 3.41
C GLU A 53 4.01 1.83 3.92
N ILE A 54 3.35 2.06 5.06
CA ILE A 54 2.23 1.24 5.52
C ILE A 54 0.98 1.60 4.72
N SER A 55 0.48 0.62 3.96
CA SER A 55 -0.73 0.74 3.17
C SER A 55 -1.97 0.56 4.04
N VAL A 56 -3.08 1.16 3.64
CA VAL A 56 -4.35 1.10 4.37
C VAL A 56 -5.46 0.50 3.51
N ALA A 57 -6.24 -0.42 4.06
CA ALA A 57 -7.44 -0.92 3.40
C ALA A 57 -8.69 -0.34 4.08
N ILE A 58 -9.48 0.41 3.30
CA ILE A 58 -10.58 1.23 3.82
C ILE A 58 -11.92 0.54 3.53
N ILE A 59 -12.76 0.40 4.55
CA ILE A 59 -14.11 -0.15 4.41
C ILE A 59 -15.02 0.91 3.77
N PRO A 60 -15.60 0.69 2.57
CA PRO A 60 -16.31 1.72 1.82
C PRO A 60 -17.57 2.27 2.50
N SER A 61 -18.27 1.44 3.26
CA SER A 61 -19.51 1.78 3.97
C SER A 61 -19.28 2.30 5.38
N SER A 62 -18.02 2.40 5.82
CA SER A 62 -17.69 2.90 7.15
C SER A 62 -17.92 4.42 7.27
N PRO A 63 -18.30 4.94 8.46
CA PRO A 63 -18.65 6.35 8.64
C PRO A 63 -17.54 7.35 8.26
N TYR A 64 -16.27 6.94 8.39
CA TYR A 64 -15.13 7.80 8.14
C TYR A 64 -14.36 7.44 6.85
N ALA A 65 -14.89 6.54 6.02
CA ALA A 65 -14.23 6.06 4.80
C ALA A 65 -13.69 7.19 3.91
N GLN A 66 -14.55 8.17 3.60
CA GLN A 66 -14.19 9.30 2.74
C GLN A 66 -13.08 10.15 3.34
N ALA A 67 -13.20 10.51 4.63
CA ALA A 67 -12.19 11.33 5.32
C ALA A 67 -10.84 10.62 5.38
N ARG A 68 -10.83 9.31 5.68
CA ARG A 68 -9.60 8.50 5.73
C ARG A 68 -8.95 8.33 4.38
N ASN A 69 -9.75 8.11 3.34
CA ASN A 69 -9.25 8.02 1.97
C ASN A 69 -8.62 9.35 1.51
N GLN A 70 -9.24 10.49 1.81
CA GLN A 70 -8.67 11.80 1.49
C GLN A 70 -7.34 12.06 2.20
N GLU A 71 -7.25 11.74 3.49
CA GLU A 71 -6.01 11.87 4.25
C GLU A 71 -4.92 10.92 3.71
N ALA A 72 -5.26 9.68 3.38
CA ALA A 72 -4.29 8.70 2.88
C ALA A 72 -3.73 9.12 1.52
N LYS A 73 -4.59 9.66 0.64
CA LYS A 73 -4.17 10.26 -0.63
C LYS A 73 -3.24 11.44 -0.41
N LYS A 74 -3.57 12.34 0.52
CA LYS A 74 -2.74 13.51 0.84
C LYS A 74 -1.35 13.11 1.35
N GLN A 75 -1.27 12.00 2.08
CA GLN A 75 0.01 11.43 2.56
C GLN A 75 0.77 10.64 1.49
N GLY A 76 0.18 10.40 0.31
CA GLY A 76 0.78 9.60 -0.76
C GLY A 76 0.96 8.13 -0.36
N ARG A 77 0.02 7.58 0.43
CA ARG A 77 -0.02 6.16 0.81
C ARG A 77 -0.71 5.34 -0.26
N ASP A 78 -0.34 4.05 -0.33
CA ASP A 78 -1.11 3.05 -1.06
C ASP A 78 -2.41 2.74 -0.30
N ILE A 79 -3.51 2.67 -1.05
CA ILE A 79 -4.87 2.50 -0.50
C ILE A 79 -5.54 1.32 -1.19
N LEU A 80 -6.11 0.42 -0.40
CA LEU A 80 -6.90 -0.72 -0.87
C LEU A 80 -8.37 -0.55 -0.46
N ILE A 81 -9.26 -1.17 -1.23
CA ILE A 81 -10.67 -1.32 -0.84
C ILE A 81 -10.76 -2.56 0.05
N HIS A 82 -11.08 -2.38 1.33
CA HIS A 82 -11.42 -3.50 2.21
C HIS A 82 -12.88 -3.87 1.96
N MET A 83 -13.10 -4.81 1.04
CA MET A 83 -14.45 -5.18 0.60
C MET A 83 -15.08 -6.17 1.59
N PRO A 84 -16.22 -5.85 2.25
CA PRO A 84 -16.90 -6.80 3.12
C PRO A 84 -17.37 -8.02 2.33
N MET A 85 -17.25 -9.22 2.91
CA MET A 85 -17.69 -10.48 2.30
C MET A 85 -18.40 -11.36 3.32
N GLN A 86 -19.31 -12.21 2.85
CA GLN A 86 -20.12 -13.08 3.70
C GLN A 86 -19.21 -13.95 4.59
N PRO A 87 -19.32 -13.84 5.92
CA PRO A 87 -18.53 -14.67 6.82
C PRO A 87 -19.07 -16.10 6.82
N ILE A 88 -18.23 -17.03 7.29
CA ILE A 88 -18.65 -18.41 7.58
C ILE A 88 -19.57 -18.44 8.80
N SER A 89 -19.35 -17.55 9.78
CA SER A 89 -20.22 -17.39 10.95
C SER A 89 -21.53 -16.67 10.61
N GLN A 90 -22.47 -16.65 11.55
CA GLN A 90 -23.72 -15.89 11.42
C GLN A 90 -23.59 -14.41 11.78
N THR A 91 -22.37 -13.86 11.76
CA THR A 91 -22.15 -12.44 12.04
C THR A 91 -22.77 -11.59 10.93
N LYS A 92 -23.40 -10.48 11.32
CA LYS A 92 -23.95 -9.53 10.36
C LYS A 92 -22.80 -8.90 9.55
N ILE A 93 -22.91 -8.97 8.24
CA ILE A 93 -22.00 -8.29 7.29
C ILE A 93 -22.34 -6.80 7.20
N GLU A 94 -21.32 -5.97 6.94
CA GLU A 94 -21.49 -4.55 6.63
C GLU A 94 -22.30 -4.33 5.35
N GLU A 95 -22.87 -3.13 5.24
CA GLU A 95 -23.59 -2.73 4.04
C GLU A 95 -22.67 -2.76 2.81
N GLY A 96 -23.23 -3.26 1.70
CA GLY A 96 -22.51 -3.37 0.44
C GLY A 96 -21.65 -4.63 0.30
N GLY A 97 -21.59 -5.52 1.29
CA GLY A 97 -20.75 -6.71 1.22
C GLY A 97 -21.11 -7.75 0.14
N LEU A 98 -20.16 -8.60 -0.25
CA LEU A 98 -20.38 -9.67 -1.22
C LEU A 98 -20.98 -10.90 -0.53
N HIS A 99 -21.92 -11.57 -1.21
CA HIS A 99 -22.58 -12.77 -0.70
C HIS A 99 -22.40 -13.97 -1.63
N LEU A 100 -22.45 -15.16 -1.05
CA LEU A 100 -22.50 -16.40 -1.83
C LEU A 100 -23.79 -16.45 -2.66
N GLY A 101 -23.70 -17.02 -3.86
CA GLY A 101 -24.82 -17.09 -4.80
C GLY A 101 -25.06 -15.82 -5.62
N MET A 102 -24.29 -14.75 -5.40
CA MET A 102 -24.32 -13.57 -6.29
C MET A 102 -23.85 -13.93 -7.70
N SER A 103 -24.50 -13.34 -8.71
CA SER A 103 -24.00 -13.38 -10.09
C SER A 103 -22.74 -12.53 -10.23
N ALA A 104 -21.94 -12.80 -11.27
CA ALA A 104 -20.76 -11.99 -11.59
C ALA A 104 -21.10 -10.50 -11.77
N GLU A 105 -22.25 -10.20 -12.39
CA GLU A 105 -22.74 -8.83 -12.57
C GLU A 105 -23.05 -8.15 -11.22
N GLN A 106 -23.67 -8.88 -10.28
CA GLN A 106 -23.94 -8.35 -8.94
C GLN A 106 -22.63 -8.05 -8.18
N VAL A 107 -21.64 -8.93 -8.28
CA VAL A 107 -20.30 -8.72 -7.70
C VAL A 107 -19.64 -7.48 -8.31
N ILE A 108 -19.62 -7.37 -9.65
CA ILE A 108 -19.06 -6.20 -10.35
C ILE A 108 -19.76 -4.92 -9.89
N ASN A 109 -21.09 -4.91 -9.87
CA ASN A 109 -21.86 -3.74 -9.44
C ASN A 109 -21.56 -3.33 -7.99
N ARG A 110 -21.38 -4.30 -7.07
CA ARG A 110 -21.00 -4.05 -5.68
C ARG A 110 -19.59 -3.45 -5.56
N VAL A 111 -18.62 -4.01 -6.29
CA VAL A 111 -17.24 -3.49 -6.33
C VAL A 111 -17.20 -2.08 -6.94
N GLN A 112 -17.96 -1.81 -8.00
CA GLN A 112 -18.04 -0.48 -8.60
C GLN A 112 -18.66 0.54 -7.63
N LYS A 113 -19.73 0.18 -6.92
CA LYS A 113 -20.31 1.04 -5.88
C LYS A 113 -19.31 1.34 -4.76
N ALA A 114 -18.56 0.33 -4.30
CA ALA A 114 -17.52 0.50 -3.28
C ALA A 114 -16.42 1.49 -3.70
N LYS A 115 -16.00 1.48 -4.97
CA LYS A 115 -15.05 2.46 -5.54
C LYS A 115 -15.58 3.89 -5.47
N ILE A 116 -16.88 4.06 -5.72
CA ILE A 116 -17.54 5.36 -5.83
C ILE A 116 -17.92 5.93 -4.45
N SER A 117 -18.47 5.12 -3.56
CA SER A 117 -19.03 5.55 -2.25
C SER A 117 -17.97 6.05 -1.27
N SER A 118 -16.73 5.60 -1.42
CA SER A 118 -15.59 5.90 -0.54
C SER A 118 -14.75 7.10 -1.02
N ALA A 119 -15.16 7.79 -2.09
CA ALA A 119 -14.32 8.74 -2.83
C ALA A 119 -13.00 8.13 -3.35
N MET A 120 -12.92 6.80 -3.49
CA MET A 120 -11.76 6.05 -4.01
C MET A 120 -11.70 6.05 -5.55
N GLN A 121 -12.20 7.09 -6.21
CA GLN A 121 -12.18 7.24 -7.68
C GLN A 121 -10.79 7.21 -8.33
N SER A 122 -9.71 7.18 -7.54
CA SER A 122 -8.33 7.18 -8.01
C SER A 122 -7.52 5.98 -7.49
N VAL A 123 -8.19 4.93 -7.01
CA VAL A 123 -7.59 3.60 -6.75
C VAL A 123 -8.04 2.66 -7.86
#